data_AF-A0A5C7VA58-F1
#
_entry.id   AF-A0A5C7VA58-F1
#
_cell.length_a   1.000
_cell.length_b   1.000
_cell.length_c   1.000
_cell.angle_alpha   90.00
_cell.angle_beta   90.00
_cell.angle_gamma   90.00
#
_symmetry.space_group_name_H-M   'P 1'
#
loop_
_entity.id
_entity.type
_entity.pdbx_description
1 polymer ?
#
loop_
_entity_poly.entity_id
_entity_poly.type
_entity_poly.pdbx_seq_one_letter_code
_entity_poly.pdbx_strand_id
1 'polypeptide(L)'
;MSEIKRIPEIPKQDIQQQAIFGSIESQAFSEKRDLEQESKLNDHKRKEGIRDIVFWAVQISIGIITLILIAGVIIWSFHMLAPDKWHWLTEIQIRDLQKAMSSSLLTLIASEGARKFF
;
A
#
# COMPACT_ATOMS: atom_id res chain seq x y z
N MET A 1 17.94 57.90 -17.43
CA MET A 1 16.61 57.33 -17.77
C MET A 1 16.55 55.94 -17.15
N SER A 2 15.79 55.76 -16.07
CA SER A 2 15.62 54.45 -15.42
C SER A 2 14.48 53.69 -16.11
N GLU A 3 14.79 52.54 -16.70
CA GLU A 3 13.77 51.63 -17.24
C GLU A 3 12.87 51.12 -16.10
N ILE A 4 11.57 51.42 -16.22
CA ILE A 4 10.56 50.86 -15.33
C ILE A 4 10.39 49.39 -15.73
N LYS A 5 11.01 48.49 -14.97
CA LYS A 5 10.85 47.04 -15.11
C LYS A 5 9.40 46.67 -14.76
N ARG A 6 8.60 46.37 -15.80
CA ARG A 6 7.22 45.88 -15.63
C ARG A 6 7.21 44.55 -14.87
N ILE A 7 6.39 44.48 -13.82
CA ILE A 7 6.13 43.26 -13.05
C ILE A 7 5.50 42.23 -14.01
N PRO A 8 5.95 40.96 -14.05
CA PRO A 8 5.36 39.94 -14.91
C PRO A 8 3.87 39.75 -14.57
N GLU A 9 3.03 39.64 -15.60
CA GLU A 9 1.61 39.33 -15.44
C GLU A 9 1.46 37.95 -14.80
N ILE A 10 0.73 37.89 -13.69
CA ILE A 10 0.37 36.63 -13.02
C ILE A 10 -0.43 35.80 -14.05
N PRO A 11 -0.09 34.51 -14.27
CA PRO A 11 -0.82 33.67 -15.20
C PRO A 11 -2.32 33.69 -14.90
N LYS A 12 -3.17 33.95 -15.90
CA LYS A 12 -4.64 34.06 -15.73
C LYS A 12 -5.27 32.84 -15.03
N GLN A 13 -4.63 31.67 -15.11
CA GLN A 13 -5.07 30.44 -14.44
C GLN A 13 -4.99 30.54 -12.90
N ASP A 14 -3.97 31.18 -12.34
CA ASP A 14 -3.84 31.37 -10.88
C ASP A 14 -4.92 32.30 -10.33
N ILE A 15 -5.27 33.34 -11.09
CA ILE A 15 -6.31 34.32 -10.71
C ILE A 15 -7.68 33.63 -10.69
N GLN A 16 -7.94 32.76 -11.68
CA GLN A 16 -9.21 32.06 -11.79
C GLN A 16 -9.35 30.97 -10.74
N GLN A 17 -8.26 30.25 -10.41
CA GLN A 17 -8.24 29.31 -9.29
C GLN A 17 -8.41 30.03 -7.96
N GLN A 18 -7.69 31.13 -7.70
CA GLN A 18 -7.86 31.92 -6.47
C GLN A 18 -9.27 32.50 -6.32
N ALA A 19 -9.89 32.95 -7.42
CA ALA A 19 -11.27 33.43 -7.39
C ALA A 19 -12.27 32.31 -7.07
N ILE A 20 -12.06 31.10 -7.61
CA ILE A 20 -12.89 29.93 -7.31
C ILE A 20 -12.69 29.52 -5.85
N PHE A 21 -11.45 29.37 -5.38
CA PHE A 21 -11.15 29.03 -3.97
C PHE A 21 -11.71 30.08 -3.00
N GLY A 22 -11.54 31.38 -3.27
CA GLY A 22 -12.10 32.45 -2.44
C GLY A 22 -13.63 32.50 -2.46
N SER A 23 -14.27 32.14 -3.57
CA SER A 23 -15.74 32.03 -3.63
C SER A 23 -16.28 30.85 -2.81
N ILE A 24 -15.51 29.75 -2.73
CA ILE A 24 -15.85 28.56 -1.93
C ILE A 24 -15.62 28.86 -0.44
N GLU A 25 -14.49 29.49 -0.09
CA GLU A 25 -14.17 29.88 1.29
C GLU A 25 -15.18 30.91 1.83
N SER A 26 -15.58 31.89 1.03
CA SER A 26 -16.58 32.88 1.43
C SER A 26 -17.99 32.29 1.56
N GLN A 27 -18.38 31.32 0.73
CA GLN A 27 -19.63 30.57 0.91
C GLN A 27 -19.60 29.71 2.17
N ALA A 28 -18.50 29.02 2.46
CA ALA A 28 -18.35 28.24 3.68
C ALA A 28 -18.41 29.12 4.95
N PHE A 29 -17.83 30.32 4.90
CA PHE A 29 -17.90 31.32 5.97
C PHE A 29 -19.32 31.91 6.13
N SER A 30 -20.02 32.15 5.02
CA SER A 30 -21.41 32.63 4.98
C SER A 30 -22.40 31.65 5.62
N GLU A 31 -22.11 30.36 5.58
CA GLU A 31 -23.01 29.30 6.07
C GLU A 31 -22.78 28.96 7.55
N LYS A 32 -21.91 29.72 8.25
CA LYS A 32 -21.45 29.42 9.63
C LYS A 32 -20.91 27.99 9.78
N ARG A 33 -20.32 27.42 8.71
CA ARG A 33 -19.62 26.15 8.85
C ARG A 33 -18.35 26.39 9.65
N ASP A 34 -18.16 25.59 10.69
CA ASP A 34 -16.98 25.68 11.55
C ASP A 34 -15.78 25.12 10.77
N LEU A 35 -15.08 26.01 10.07
CA LEU A 35 -13.90 25.70 9.25
C LEU A 35 -12.81 25.00 10.08
N GLU A 36 -12.76 25.26 11.39
CA GLU A 36 -11.82 24.60 12.28
C GLU A 36 -12.20 23.14 12.52
N GLN A 37 -13.50 22.84 12.60
CA GLN A 37 -14.01 21.48 12.72
C GLN A 37 -13.86 20.72 11.39
N GLU A 38 -14.13 21.35 10.25
CA GLU A 38 -13.90 20.74 8.93
C GLU A 38 -12.42 20.47 8.66
N SER A 39 -11.51 21.37 9.04
CA SER A 39 -10.07 21.13 8.86
C SER A 39 -9.60 19.94 9.71
N LYS A 40 -10.04 19.84 10.97
CA LYS A 40 -9.75 18.71 11.85
C LYS A 40 -10.29 17.39 11.30
N LEU A 41 -11.51 17.39 10.76
CA LEU A 41 -12.09 16.20 10.13
C LEU A 41 -11.33 15.79 8.86
N ASN A 42 -10.90 16.76 8.06
CA ASN A 42 -10.15 16.50 6.83
C ASN A 42 -8.74 15.96 7.13
N ASP A 43 -8.08 16.48 8.17
CA ASP A 43 -6.79 15.98 8.65
C ASP A 43 -6.92 14.56 9.23
N HIS A 44 -7.99 14.29 9.97
CA HIS A 44 -8.29 12.94 10.46
C HIS A 44 -8.48 11.97 9.29
N LYS A 45 -9.30 12.35 8.30
CA LYS A 45 -9.59 11.57 7.10
C LYS A 45 -8.33 11.29 6.26
N ARG A 46 -7.41 12.25 6.16
CA ARG A 46 -6.10 12.05 5.51
C ARG A 46 -5.25 11.03 6.27
N LYS A 47 -5.18 11.15 7.59
CA LYS A 47 -4.37 10.26 8.44
C LYS A 47 -4.91 8.83 8.44
N GLU A 48 -6.22 8.67 8.40
CA GLU A 48 -6.89 7.37 8.24
C GLU A 48 -6.68 6.79 6.84
N GLY A 49 -6.81 7.60 5.79
CA GLY A 49 -6.60 7.12 4.42
C GLY A 49 -5.21 6.54 4.17
N ILE A 50 -4.16 7.15 4.73
CA ILE A 50 -2.79 6.61 4.63
C ILE A 50 -2.68 5.26 5.37
N ARG A 51 -3.28 5.15 6.57
CA ARG A 51 -3.28 3.90 7.34
C ARG A 51 -4.03 2.79 6.60
N ASP A 52 -5.15 3.10 5.96
CA ASP A 52 -5.93 2.14 5.17
C ASP A 52 -5.16 1.64 3.96
N ILE A 53 -4.48 2.53 3.23
CA ILE A 53 -3.64 2.14 2.09
C ILE A 53 -2.52 1.20 2.55
N VAL A 54 -1.85 1.53 3.66
CA VAL A 54 -0.80 0.67 4.23
C VAL A 54 -1.37 -0.68 4.65
N PHE A 55 -2.51 -0.68 5.33
CA PHE A 55 -3.17 -1.92 5.76
C PHE A 55 -3.54 -2.80 4.57
N TRP A 56 -4.11 -2.20 3.52
CA TRP A 56 -4.48 -2.91 2.30
C TRP A 56 -3.25 -3.46 1.55
N ALA A 57 -2.17 -2.67 1.47
CA ALA A 57 -0.92 -3.12 0.86
C ALA A 57 -0.31 -4.31 1.62
N VAL A 58 -0.30 -4.25 2.97
CA VAL A 58 0.15 -5.35 3.82
C VAL A 58 -0.75 -6.58 3.59
N GLN A 59 -2.07 -6.42 3.60
CA GLN A 59 -3.00 -7.52 3.37
C GLN A 59 -2.78 -8.22 2.03
N ILE A 60 -2.57 -7.45 0.96
CA ILE A 60 -2.27 -8.00 -0.37
C ILE A 60 -0.94 -8.74 -0.38
N SER A 61 0.10 -8.15 0.21
CA SER A 61 1.42 -8.79 0.23
C SER A 61 1.39 -10.15 0.95
N ILE A 62 0.67 -10.25 2.08
CA ILE A 62 0.44 -11.51 2.79
C ILE A 62 -0.30 -12.50 1.89
N GLY A 63 -1.33 -12.05 1.16
CA GLY A 63 -2.07 -12.89 0.22
C GLY A 63 -1.19 -13.44 -0.90
N ILE A 64 -0.33 -12.61 -1.49
CA ILE A 64 0.61 -13.01 -2.55
C ILE A 64 1.62 -14.03 -2.03
N ILE A 65 2.23 -13.77 -0.87
CA ILE A 65 3.18 -14.71 -0.25
C ILE A 65 2.51 -16.06 0.02
N THR A 66 1.28 -16.04 0.54
CA THR A 66 0.50 -17.26 0.78
C THR A 66 0.26 -18.05 -0.51
N LEU A 67 -0.11 -17.36 -1.60
CA LEU A 67 -0.34 -17.99 -2.90
C LEU A 67 0.94 -18.62 -3.48
N ILE A 68 2.09 -17.94 -3.35
CA ILE A 68 3.39 -18.46 -3.77
C ILE A 68 3.75 -19.72 -2.97
N LEU A 69 3.51 -19.74 -1.66
CA LEU A 69 3.76 -20.92 -0.83
C LEU A 69 2.91 -22.11 -1.26
N ILE A 70 1.61 -21.90 -1.51
CA ILE A 70 0.70 -22.95 -1.99
C ILE A 70 1.17 -23.49 -3.35
N ALA A 71 1.52 -22.61 -4.29
CA ALA A 71 2.06 -23.00 -5.58
C ALA A 71 3.37 -23.82 -5.43
N GLY A 72 4.25 -23.40 -4.51
CA GLY A 72 5.47 -24.13 -4.19
C GLY A 72 5.20 -25.56 -3.69
N VAL A 73 4.22 -25.74 -2.79
CA VAL A 73 3.79 -27.07 -2.32
C VAL A 73 3.30 -27.91 -3.50
N ILE A 74 2.44 -27.36 -4.36
CA ILE A 74 1.88 -28.09 -5.49
C ILE A 74 2.98 -28.53 -6.46
N ILE A 75 3.90 -27.62 -6.82
CA ILE A 75 5.02 -27.92 -7.71
C ILE A 75 5.93 -28.99 -7.10
N TRP A 76 6.23 -28.88 -5.82
CA TRP A 76 7.05 -29.86 -5.11
C TRP A 76 6.39 -31.24 -5.06
N SER A 77 5.10 -31.30 -4.70
CA SER A 77 4.33 -32.55 -4.66
C SER A 77 4.20 -33.17 -6.04
N PHE A 78 3.98 -32.36 -7.08
CA PHE A 78 3.97 -32.84 -8.46
C PHE A 78 5.33 -33.42 -8.86
N HIS A 79 6.43 -32.72 -8.54
CA HIS A 79 7.78 -33.18 -8.86
C HIS A 79 8.09 -34.53 -8.21
N MET A 80 7.72 -34.74 -6.94
CA MET A 80 7.88 -36.03 -6.26
C MET A 80 7.04 -37.19 -6.82
N LEU A 81 5.93 -36.89 -7.49
CA LEU A 81 5.04 -37.89 -8.10
C LEU A 81 5.34 -38.13 -9.58
N ALA A 82 6.05 -37.21 -10.23
CA ALA A 82 6.31 -37.25 -11.65
C ALA A 82 7.41 -38.29 -11.97
N PRO A 83 7.35 -38.95 -13.14
CA PRO A 83 8.43 -39.80 -13.61
C PRO A 83 9.68 -38.98 -13.92
N ASP A 84 10.88 -39.56 -13.78
CA ASP A 84 12.18 -38.87 -13.90
C ASP A 84 12.35 -38.02 -15.16
N LYS A 85 11.65 -38.37 -16.24
CA LYS A 85 11.65 -37.63 -17.51
C LYS A 85 11.04 -36.23 -17.40
N TRP A 86 10.25 -35.97 -16.36
CA TRP A 86 9.54 -34.72 -16.11
C TRP A 86 10.16 -33.92 -14.95
N HIS A 87 11.31 -34.37 -14.42
CA HIS A 87 12.09 -33.60 -13.46
C HIS A 87 12.80 -32.43 -14.15
N TRP A 88 12.10 -31.31 -14.31
CA TRP A 88 12.71 -30.07 -14.81
C TRP A 88 13.40 -29.25 -13.71
N LEU A 89 13.09 -29.52 -12.43
CA LEU A 89 13.80 -28.92 -11.30
C LEU A 89 15.03 -29.74 -10.93
N THR A 90 16.14 -29.04 -10.69
CA THR A 90 17.37 -29.62 -10.15
C THR A 90 17.25 -29.91 -8.64
N GLU A 91 18.04 -30.86 -8.16
CA GLU A 91 18.13 -31.22 -6.72
C GLU A 91 18.43 -30.02 -5.80
N ILE A 92 19.17 -29.03 -6.31
CA ILE A 92 19.49 -27.81 -5.57
C ILE A 92 18.23 -26.96 -5.40
N GLN A 93 17.46 -26.78 -6.48
CA GLN A 93 16.22 -26.00 -6.47
C GLN A 93 15.15 -26.63 -5.58
N ILE A 94 15.03 -27.97 -5.60
CA ILE A 94 14.10 -28.71 -4.72
C ILE A 94 14.47 -28.49 -3.25
N ARG A 95 15.76 -28.58 -2.93
CA ARG A 95 16.25 -28.38 -1.57
C ARG A 95 16.00 -26.97 -1.06
N ASP A 96 16.20 -25.97 -1.89
CA ASP A 96 15.96 -24.58 -1.52
C ASP A 96 14.45 -24.30 -1.38
N LEU A 97 13.62 -24.89 -2.23
CA LEU A 97 12.16 -24.86 -2.08
C LEU A 97 11.72 -25.49 -0.76
N GLN A 98 12.25 -26.67 -0.42
CA GLN A 98 11.94 -27.36 0.84
C GLN A 98 12.38 -26.55 2.06
N LYS A 99 13.55 -25.89 2.02
CA LYS A 99 14.00 -25.00 3.09
C LYS A 99 13.04 -23.82 3.28
N ALA A 100 12.67 -23.15 2.20
CA ALA A 100 11.78 -21.98 2.24
C ALA A 100 10.38 -22.35 2.79
N MET A 101 9.88 -23.53 2.42
CA MET A 101 8.61 -24.03 2.94
C MET A 101 8.71 -24.44 4.41
N SER A 102 9.78 -25.11 4.80
CA SER A 102 9.99 -25.56 6.18
C SER A 102 10.18 -24.38 7.14
N SER A 103 10.91 -23.34 6.74
CA SER A 103 11.04 -22.11 7.54
C SER A 103 9.70 -21.41 7.72
N SER A 104 8.89 -21.33 6.66
CA SER A 104 7.55 -20.73 6.71
C SER A 104 6.61 -21.49 7.67
N LEU A 105 6.65 -22.83 7.65
CA LEU A 105 5.88 -23.66 8.59
C LEU A 105 6.33 -23.44 10.04
N LEU A 106 7.64 -23.36 10.29
CA LEU A 106 8.16 -23.10 11.64
C LEU A 106 7.71 -21.74 12.16
N THR A 107 7.72 -20.70 11.33
CA THR A 107 7.22 -19.37 11.71
C THR A 107 5.73 -19.41 12.03
N LEU A 108 4.91 -20.14 11.27
CA LEU A 108 3.48 -20.29 11.54
C LEU A 108 3.25 -20.97 12.89
N ILE A 109 3.90 -22.11 13.13
CA ILE A 109 3.79 -22.85 14.40
C ILE A 109 4.27 -21.98 15.57
N ALA A 110 5.40 -21.28 15.42
CA ALA A 110 5.92 -20.38 16.44
C ALA A 110 4.94 -19.23 16.73
N SER A 111 4.32 -18.65 15.71
CA SER A 111 3.35 -17.56 15.86
C SER A 111 2.06 -18.02 16.57
N GLU A 112 1.61 -19.23 16.29
CA GLU A 112 0.43 -19.83 16.94
C GLU A 112 0.75 -20.22 18.38
N GLY A 113 1.95 -20.77 18.62
CA GLY A 113 2.46 -21.02 19.96
C GLY A 113 2.51 -19.74 20.79
N ALA A 114 3.11 -18.67 20.24
CA ALA A 114 3.20 -17.38 20.93
C ALA A 114 1.82 -16.82 21.32
N ARG A 115 0.81 -16.91 20.44
CA ARG A 115 -0.57 -16.48 20.74
C ARG A 115 -1.28 -17.29 21.83
N LYS A 116 -0.85 -18.54 22.09
CA LYS A 116 -1.46 -19.37 23.13
C LYS A 116 -0.85 -19.13 24.51
N PHE A 117 0.35 -18.57 24.57
CA PHE A 117 1.07 -18.33 25.83
C PHE A 117 1.00 -16.87 26.32
N PHE A 118 0.60 -15.93 25.47
CA PHE A 118 0.36 -14.51 25.78
C PHE A 118 -1.10 -14.15 25.54
#